data_AF-A0A1V6J009-F1
#
_entry.id   AF-A0A1V6J009-F1
#
_cell.length_a   1.000
_cell.length_b   1.000
_cell.length_c   1.000
_cell.angle_alpha   90.00
_cell.angle_beta   90.00
_cell.angle_gamma   90.00
#
_symmetry.space_group_name_H-M   'P 1'
#
loop_
_entity.id
_entity.type
_entity.pdbx_description
1 polymer ?
#
loop_
_entity_poly.entity_id
_entity_poly.type
_entity_poly.pdbx_seq_one_letter_code
_entity_poly.pdbx_strand_id
1 'polypeptide(L)'
;MNEGIKYDKDKQGWYPMPLVILKPLADVFLAGEKKYETFNCLKPFEDSDRRFWDAMMRHAEACQIDPLAIDEETGCYHGAQIAFNMLLRIFNARRK
;
A
#
# COMPACT_ATOMS: atom_id res chain seq x y z
N MET A 1 -15.27 40.98 -0.19
CA MET A 1 -15.21 39.58 -0.61
C MET A 1 -15.96 38.77 0.45
N ASN A 2 -16.97 38.00 0.07
CA ASN A 2 -17.66 37.09 1.00
C ASN A 2 -17.01 35.72 0.90
N GLU A 3 -15.97 35.49 1.69
CA GLU A 3 -15.33 34.17 1.78
C GLU A 3 -16.21 33.20 2.57
N GLY A 4 -16.28 31.94 2.12
CA GLY A 4 -16.97 30.88 2.82
C GLY A 4 -16.15 30.33 3.98
N ILE A 5 -16.79 30.06 5.12
CA ILE A 5 -16.15 29.44 6.28
C ILE A 5 -16.31 27.93 6.18
N LYS A 6 -15.21 27.17 6.25
CA LYS A 6 -15.20 25.71 6.32
C LYS A 6 -14.59 25.24 7.66
N TYR A 7 -15.27 24.32 8.32
CA TYR A 7 -14.82 23.74 9.60
C TYR A 7 -14.14 22.39 9.37
N ASP A 8 -12.84 22.42 9.11
CA ASP A 8 -12.01 21.21 8.90
C ASP A 8 -10.65 21.23 9.61
N LYS A 9 -10.46 22.16 10.56
CA LYS A 9 -9.20 22.39 11.31
C LYS A 9 -8.59 21.15 12.00
N ASP A 10 -9.41 20.16 12.34
CA ASP A 10 -8.96 18.91 13.02
C ASP A 10 -9.43 17.65 12.27
N LYS A 11 -9.83 17.78 11.01
CA LYS A 11 -10.23 16.65 10.16
C LYS A 11 -9.01 16.09 9.44
N GLN A 12 -9.09 14.82 9.04
CA GLN A 12 -8.04 14.17 8.25
C GLN A 12 -7.74 14.98 6.98
N GLY A 13 -6.54 15.55 6.90
CA GLY A 13 -6.03 16.22 5.71
C GLY A 13 -5.56 15.19 4.68
N TRP A 14 -6.18 15.20 3.50
CA TRP A 14 -5.78 14.33 2.37
C TRP A 14 -4.87 15.05 1.37
N TYR A 15 -5.02 16.38 1.26
CA TYR A 15 -4.26 17.22 0.33
C TYR A 15 -2.73 17.15 0.48
N PRO A 16 -2.15 17.00 1.69
CA PRO A 16 -0.70 16.90 1.84
C PRO A 16 -0.06 15.64 1.25
N MET A 17 -0.85 14.65 0.80
CA MET A 17 -0.30 13.43 0.22
C MET A 17 0.08 13.64 -1.26
N PRO A 18 1.38 13.66 -1.61
CA PRO A 18 1.80 13.82 -2.99
C PRO A 18 1.50 12.54 -3.78
N LEU A 19 0.43 12.56 -4.59
CA LEU A 19 0.01 11.39 -5.36
C LEU A 19 1.07 10.87 -6.32
N VAL A 20 1.99 11.72 -6.78
CA VAL A 20 3.13 11.31 -7.61
C VAL A 20 4.05 10.31 -6.88
N ILE A 21 4.23 10.45 -5.56
CA ILE A 21 5.02 9.51 -4.75
C ILE A 21 4.20 8.26 -4.41
N LEU A 22 2.87 8.39 -4.32
CA LEU A 22 1.97 7.27 -4.02
C LEU A 22 1.58 6.45 -5.26
N LYS A 23 1.84 6.94 -6.48
CA LYS A 23 1.48 6.25 -7.72
C LYS A 23 2.00 4.81 -7.79
N PRO A 24 3.27 4.50 -7.45
CA PRO A 24 3.75 3.12 -7.42
C PRO A 24 2.94 2.21 -6.49
N LEU A 25 2.48 2.72 -5.35
CA LEU A 25 1.64 1.96 -4.43
C LEU A 25 0.25 1.71 -5.05
N ALA A 26 -0.31 2.69 -5.76
CA ALA A 26 -1.56 2.50 -6.51
C ALA A 26 -1.44 1.43 -7.60
N ASP A 27 -0.29 1.34 -8.28
CA ASP A 27 -0.02 0.30 -9.28
C ASP A 27 -0.02 -1.10 -8.65
N VAL A 28 0.48 -1.26 -7.42
CA VAL A 28 0.40 -2.53 -6.65
C VAL A 28 -1.05 -2.91 -6.34
N PHE A 29 -1.91 -1.96 -5.95
CA PHE A 29 -3.33 -2.22 -5.76
C PHE A 29 -4.01 -2.68 -7.06
N LEU A 30 -3.68 -2.04 -8.18
CA LEU A 30 -4.19 -2.42 -9.51
C LEU A 30 -3.71 -3.81 -9.92
N ALA A 31 -2.45 -4.17 -9.66
CA ALA A 31 -1.93 -5.51 -9.92
C ALA A 31 -2.68 -6.58 -9.08
N GLY A 32 -2.94 -6.30 -7.81
CA GLY A 32 -3.74 -7.16 -6.94
C GLY A 32 -5.18 -7.32 -7.40
N GLU A 33 -5.83 -6.24 -7.85
CA GLU A 33 -7.18 -6.28 -8.42
C GLU A 33 -7.24 -7.15 -9.69
N LYS A 34 -6.30 -6.98 -10.62
CA LYS A 34 -6.22 -7.78 -11.84
C LYS A 34 -6.05 -9.28 -11.57
N LYS A 35 -5.27 -9.63 -10.54
CA LYS A 35 -5.00 -11.02 -10.17
C LYS A 35 -6.13 -11.67 -9.38
N TYR A 36 -6.86 -10.87 -8.61
CA TYR A 36 -7.90 -11.35 -7.71
C TYR A 36 -9.22 -10.63 -8.01
N GLU A 37 -9.62 -9.70 -7.15
CA GLU A 37 -10.79 -8.85 -7.31
C GLU A 37 -10.55 -7.51 -6.61
N THR A 38 -11.38 -6.52 -6.92
CA THR A 38 -11.35 -5.22 -6.26
C THR A 38 -11.46 -5.38 -4.74
N PHE A 39 -10.54 -4.75 -4.00
CA PHE A 39 -10.47 -4.81 -2.54
C PHE A 39 -10.30 -6.20 -1.92
N ASN A 40 -9.82 -7.20 -2.67
CA ASN A 40 -9.48 -8.53 -2.12
C ASN A 40 -8.57 -8.43 -0.87
N CYS A 41 -7.66 -7.45 -0.87
CA CYS A 41 -6.72 -7.19 0.22
C CYS A 41 -7.39 -6.74 1.53
N LEU A 42 -8.68 -6.38 1.52
CA LEU A 42 -9.46 -6.05 2.73
C LEU A 42 -10.22 -7.24 3.30
N LYS A 43 -10.19 -8.41 2.66
CA LYS A 43 -10.81 -9.62 3.21
C LYS A 43 -10.02 -10.16 4.41
N PRO A 44 -10.64 -11.01 5.27
CA PRO A 44 -9.91 -11.72 6.32
C PRO A 44 -8.87 -12.67 5.71
N PHE A 45 -7.66 -12.67 6.28
CA PHE A 45 -6.62 -13.66 5.96
C PHE A 45 -6.25 -14.44 7.22
N GLU A 46 -6.25 -15.76 7.13
CA GLU A 46 -5.63 -16.62 8.14
C GLU A 46 -4.13 -16.32 8.22
N ASP A 47 -3.59 -16.23 9.44
CA ASP A 47 -2.20 -15.88 9.73
C ASP A 47 -1.70 -14.62 9.00
N SER A 48 -2.55 -13.59 8.88
CA SER A 48 -2.28 -12.37 8.14
C SER A 48 -0.91 -11.76 8.46
N ASP A 49 -0.55 -11.62 9.73
CA ASP A 49 0.73 -11.02 10.13
C ASP A 49 1.94 -11.78 9.57
N ARG A 50 1.99 -13.11 9.75
CA ARG A 50 3.07 -13.95 9.20
C ARG A 50 3.11 -13.87 7.68
N ARG A 51 1.96 -14.00 7.01
CA ARG A 51 1.90 -14.03 5.53
C ARG A 51 2.35 -12.72 4.90
N PHE A 52 1.91 -11.58 5.43
CA PHE A 52 2.33 -10.28 4.94
C PHE A 52 3.79 -9.96 5.35
N TRP A 53 4.27 -10.46 6.50
CA TRP A 53 5.69 -10.38 6.87
C TRP A 53 6.57 -11.11 5.88
N ASP A 54 6.27 -12.39 5.62
CA ASP A 54 7.05 -13.22 4.69
C ASP A 54 7.08 -12.60 3.29
N ALA A 55 5.94 -12.08 2.82
CA ALA A 55 5.86 -11.39 1.53
C ALA A 55 6.69 -10.10 1.49
N MET A 56 6.57 -9.25 2.52
CA MET A 56 7.38 -8.03 2.65
C MET A 56 8.88 -8.34 2.59
N MET A 57 9.33 -9.38 3.31
CA MET A 57 10.74 -9.74 3.36
C MET A 57 11.29 -10.25 2.01
N ARG A 58 10.50 -10.99 1.23
CA ARG A 58 10.90 -11.39 -0.14
C ARG A 58 11.11 -10.19 -1.06
N HIS A 59 10.24 -9.18 -0.99
CA HIS A 59 10.44 -7.95 -1.77
C HIS A 59 11.62 -7.12 -1.24
N ALA A 60 11.81 -7.06 0.08
CA ALA A 60 12.95 -6.38 0.69
C ALA A 60 14.30 -6.98 0.29
N GLU A 61 14.40 -8.32 0.24
CA GLU A 61 15.57 -9.03 -0.28
C GLU A 61 15.82 -8.69 -1.76
N ALA A 62 14.77 -8.77 -2.58
CA ALA A 62 14.88 -8.55 -4.03
C ALA A 62 15.28 -7.11 -4.43
N CYS A 63 15.01 -6.12 -3.58
CA CYS A 63 15.44 -4.72 -3.80
C CYS A 63 16.45 -4.22 -2.77
N GLN A 64 17.16 -5.12 -2.08
CA GLN A 64 18.09 -4.72 -1.01
C GLN A 64 19.18 -3.78 -1.52
N ILE A 65 19.68 -4.02 -2.74
CA ILE A 65 20.74 -3.23 -3.37
C ILE A 65 20.16 -2.20 -4.35
N ASP A 66 19.18 -2.60 -5.17
CA ASP A 66 18.56 -1.72 -6.16
C ASP A 66 17.13 -1.33 -5.74
N PRO A 67 16.89 -0.09 -5.29
CA PRO A 67 15.57 0.38 -4.92
C PRO A 67 14.59 0.49 -6.11
N LEU A 68 15.10 0.48 -7.35
CA LEU A 68 14.30 0.50 -8.57
C LEU A 68 14.04 -0.90 -9.15
N ALA A 69 14.44 -1.97 -8.44
CA ALA A 69 14.14 -3.34 -8.86
C ALA A 69 12.63 -3.54 -9.07
N ILE A 70 12.29 -4.16 -10.21
CA ILE A 70 10.94 -4.47 -10.62
C ILE A 70 10.68 -5.97 -10.40
N ASP A 71 9.51 -6.28 -9.85
CA ASP A 71 8.98 -7.63 -9.80
C ASP A 71 8.39 -8.01 -11.16
N GLU A 72 8.94 -9.05 -11.78
CA GLU A 72 8.51 -9.53 -13.11
C GLU A 72 7.06 -10.03 -13.12
N GLU A 73 6.52 -10.52 -12.00
CA GLU A 73 5.15 -11.05 -11.93
C GLU A 73 4.12 -9.92 -12.01
N THR A 74 4.38 -8.81 -11.31
CA THR A 74 3.41 -7.72 -11.14
C THR A 74 3.72 -6.49 -11.99
N GLY A 75 4.96 -6.38 -12.49
CA GLY A 75 5.49 -5.17 -13.14
C GLY A 75 5.66 -3.99 -12.18
N CYS A 76 5.58 -4.22 -10.86
CA CYS A 76 5.66 -3.17 -9.84
C CYS A 76 7.04 -3.12 -9.19
N TYR A 77 7.43 -1.96 -8.68
CA TYR A 77 8.63 -1.85 -7.84
C TYR A 77 8.49 -2.71 -6.57
N HIS A 78 9.51 -3.50 -6.27
CA HIS A 78 9.57 -4.26 -5.01
C HIS A 78 9.38 -3.35 -3.79
N GLY A 79 9.98 -2.15 -3.79
CA GLY A 79 9.80 -1.16 -2.72
C GLY A 79 8.34 -0.73 -2.49
N ALA A 80 7.54 -0.60 -3.55
CA ALA A 80 6.11 -0.30 -3.41
C ALA A 80 5.34 -1.49 -2.82
N GLN A 81 5.73 -2.72 -3.17
CA GLN A 81 5.13 -3.93 -2.60
C GLN A 81 5.50 -4.10 -1.12
N ILE A 82 6.69 -3.69 -0.67
CA ILE A 82 7.04 -3.63 0.76
C ILE A 82 6.07 -2.70 1.49
N ALA A 83 5.87 -1.47 0.98
CA ALA A 83 4.96 -0.50 1.57
C ALA A 83 3.51 -1.04 1.65
N PHE A 84 3.03 -1.67 0.59
CA PHE A 84 1.73 -2.34 0.56
C PHE A 84 1.61 -3.40 1.67
N ASN A 85 2.59 -4.31 1.76
CA ASN A 85 2.57 -5.37 2.77
C ASN A 85 2.59 -4.80 4.20
N MET A 86 3.42 -3.78 4.46
CA MET A 86 3.46 -3.14 5.78
C MET A 86 2.14 -2.46 6.15
N LEU A 87 1.52 -1.73 5.22
CA LEU A 87 0.20 -1.12 5.44
C LEU A 87 -0.86 -2.18 5.74
N LEU A 88 -0.84 -3.30 5.03
CA LEU A 88 -1.75 -4.42 5.23
C LEU A 88 -1.53 -5.13 6.56
N ARG A 89 -0.28 -5.23 7.04
CA ARG A 89 -0.01 -5.70 8.42
C ARG A 89 -0.66 -4.80 9.45
N ILE A 90 -0.46 -3.48 9.34
CA ILE A 90 -1.08 -2.50 10.26
C ILE A 90 -2.61 -2.60 10.20
N PHE A 91 -3.18 -2.67 9.00
CA PHE A 91 -4.63 -2.80 8.80
C PHE A 91 -5.18 -4.07 9.46
N ASN A 92 -4.56 -5.22 9.23
CA ASN A 92 -4.99 -6.49 9.82
C ASN A 92 -4.81 -6.52 11.34
N ALA A 93 -3.74 -5.93 11.88
CA ALA A 93 -3.51 -5.84 13.32
C ALA A 93 -4.58 -5.00 14.02
N ARG A 94 -5.06 -3.91 13.39
CA ARG A 94 -6.12 -3.03 13.94
C ARG A 94 -7.53 -3.64 13.93
N ARG A 95 -7.72 -4.81 13.30
CA ARG A 95 -9.03 -5.50 13.23
C ARG A 95 -9.18 -6.64 14.25
N LYS A 96 -8.10 -6.98 14.94
CA LYS A 96 -8.10 -7.90 16.08
C LYS A 96 -8.57 -7.15 17.33
#